data_AF-A0A246G6V9-F1
#
_entry.id   AF-A0A246G6V9-F1
#
_cell.length_a   1.000
_cell.length_b   1.000
_cell.length_c   1.000
_cell.angle_alpha   90.00
_cell.angle_beta   90.00
_cell.angle_gamma   90.00
#
_symmetry.space_group_name_H-M   'P 1'
#
loop_
_entity.id
_entity.type
_entity.pdbx_description
1 polymer ?
#
loop_
_entity_poly.entity_id
_entity_poly.type
_entity_poly.pdbx_seq_one_letter_code
_entity_poly.pdbx_strand_id
1 'polypeptide(L)'
;MKIQEKLRNISNVFVFNQDLLLIKETEFFINKNNYQKNEDDYIFISNNHLFMVMNKVLYEYKDNSFQLVSKEYTNVYLNNDEVQILTRINDDFPVKTFFKINKREFSFEGLISILYGNDSYMYLYDSLSRKEIKIINKEGIELNNFIQPENFKIYLKPEVIENILYFIAYNENQKNQLLTGLDIETGAIVWQNRYEITSERKFISAPAFNKSDQLYYGIGSVYQVFNPKTGEIVLEK
;
A
#
# COMPACT_ATOMS: atom_id res chain seq x y z
N MET A 1 -39.75 16.17 -14.56
CA MET A 1 -38.74 15.28 -15.20
C MET A 1 -38.69 13.99 -14.40
N LYS A 2 -38.94 12.83 -15.03
CA LYS A 2 -39.04 11.55 -14.32
C LYS A 2 -37.64 11.07 -13.90
N ILE A 3 -37.49 10.47 -12.72
CA ILE A 3 -36.21 9.92 -12.22
C ILE A 3 -35.54 9.03 -13.27
N GLN A 4 -36.32 8.24 -14.02
CA GLN A 4 -35.84 7.39 -15.13
C GLN A 4 -35.06 8.14 -16.23
N GLU A 5 -35.37 9.41 -16.50
CA GLU A 5 -34.61 10.21 -17.49
C GLU A 5 -33.26 10.67 -16.92
N LYS A 6 -33.18 10.92 -15.61
CA LYS A 6 -31.92 11.25 -14.93
C LYS A 6 -30.98 10.04 -14.79
N LEU A 7 -31.53 8.82 -14.80
CA LEU A 7 -30.79 7.58 -14.64
C LEU A 7 -30.16 7.05 -15.95
N ARG A 8 -30.50 7.64 -17.11
CA ARG A 8 -29.80 7.30 -18.36
C ARG A 8 -28.34 7.74 -18.25
N ASN A 9 -27.44 6.87 -18.71
CA ASN A 9 -25.99 7.09 -18.76
C ASN A 9 -25.30 7.20 -17.38
N ILE A 10 -25.84 6.53 -16.36
CA ILE A 10 -25.11 6.30 -15.11
C ILE A 10 -24.12 5.17 -15.32
N SER A 11 -22.84 5.44 -15.06
CA SER A 11 -21.77 4.46 -15.10
C SER A 11 -21.68 3.66 -13.81
N ASN A 12 -21.91 4.29 -12.66
CA ASN A 12 -21.81 3.63 -11.35
C ASN A 12 -22.81 4.19 -10.33
N VAL A 13 -23.21 3.34 -9.37
CA VAL A 13 -24.10 3.66 -8.25
C VAL A 13 -23.46 3.15 -6.96
N PHE A 14 -23.34 4.01 -5.96
CA PHE A 14 -22.81 3.65 -4.64
C PHE A 14 -23.70 4.19 -3.53
N VAL A 15 -23.69 3.50 -2.39
CA VAL A 15 -24.29 3.98 -1.15
C VAL A 15 -23.18 4.17 -0.14
N PHE A 16 -23.14 5.33 0.51
CA PHE A 16 -22.14 5.64 1.54
C PHE A 16 -22.77 6.52 2.62
N ASN A 17 -22.54 6.27 3.91
CA ASN A 17 -23.06 7.09 5.03
C ASN A 17 -24.56 7.50 4.92
N GLN A 18 -25.42 6.60 4.40
CA GLN A 18 -26.85 6.84 4.11
C GLN A 18 -27.14 7.75 2.91
N ASP A 19 -26.11 8.21 2.21
CA ASP A 19 -26.18 8.97 0.97
C ASP A 19 -26.07 8.05 -0.26
N LEU A 20 -26.71 8.49 -1.34
CA LEU A 20 -26.65 7.84 -2.66
C LEU A 20 -25.73 8.63 -3.60
N LEU A 21 -24.68 7.99 -4.09
CA LEU A 21 -23.81 8.51 -5.16
C LEU A 21 -24.19 7.89 -6.51
N LEU A 22 -24.41 8.73 -7.50
CA LEU A 22 -24.59 8.32 -8.90
C LEU A 22 -23.51 8.98 -9.75
N ILE A 23 -22.73 8.20 -10.49
CA ILE A 23 -21.65 8.71 -11.35
C ILE A 23 -22.08 8.64 -12.81
N LYS A 24 -21.83 9.72 -13.56
CA LYS A 24 -21.85 9.77 -15.03
C LYS A 24 -20.48 10.20 -15.55
N GLU A 25 -20.31 10.20 -16.87
CA GLU A 25 -19.03 10.53 -17.51
C GLU A 25 -18.42 11.86 -17.08
N THR A 26 -19.22 12.92 -16.89
CA THR A 26 -18.73 14.28 -16.58
C THR A 26 -19.41 14.92 -15.37
N GLU A 27 -20.35 14.22 -14.74
CA GLU A 27 -21.08 14.73 -13.58
C GLU A 27 -21.35 13.59 -12.59
N PHE A 28 -21.58 13.95 -11.33
CA PHE A 28 -22.02 13.01 -10.33
C PHE A 28 -23.04 13.65 -9.39
N PHE A 29 -23.90 12.81 -8.83
CA PHE A 29 -24.99 13.22 -7.96
C PHE A 29 -24.77 12.61 -6.59
N ILE A 30 -24.85 13.44 -5.55
CA ILE A 30 -24.96 12.97 -4.16
C ILE A 30 -26.35 13.36 -3.67
N ASN A 31 -27.21 12.36 -3.47
CA ASN A 31 -28.62 12.55 -3.19
C ASN A 31 -29.31 13.44 -4.24
N LYS A 32 -29.58 14.71 -3.89
CA LYS A 32 -30.23 15.72 -4.75
C LYS A 32 -29.24 16.72 -5.34
N ASN A 33 -28.00 16.74 -4.86
CA ASN A 33 -26.97 17.69 -5.27
C ASN A 33 -26.27 17.18 -6.53
N ASN A 34 -25.94 18.09 -7.44
CA ASN A 34 -25.20 17.79 -8.67
C ASN A 34 -23.83 18.47 -8.63
N TYR A 35 -22.81 17.76 -9.08
CA TYR A 35 -21.44 18.21 -9.16
C TYR A 35 -20.85 17.89 -10.54
N GLN A 36 -20.10 18.83 -11.09
CA GLN A 36 -19.36 18.63 -12.34
C GLN A 36 -17.96 18.09 -12.01
N LYS A 37 -17.45 17.19 -12.85
CA LYS A 37 -16.08 16.69 -12.78
C LYS A 37 -15.35 17.01 -14.09
N ASN A 38 -14.09 17.41 -13.98
CA ASN A 38 -13.19 17.48 -15.11
C ASN A 38 -12.65 16.09 -15.47
N GLU A 39 -11.91 16.01 -16.57
CA GLU A 39 -11.37 14.75 -17.10
C GLU A 39 -10.42 14.08 -16.09
N ASP A 40 -9.58 14.87 -15.41
CA ASP A 40 -8.61 14.42 -14.41
C ASP A 40 -9.20 14.24 -12.99
N ASP A 41 -10.45 14.66 -12.79
CA ASP A 41 -11.11 14.53 -11.49
C ASP A 41 -11.59 13.09 -11.30
N TYR A 42 -11.27 12.53 -10.13
CA TYR A 42 -11.73 11.19 -9.76
C TYR A 42 -12.30 11.15 -8.36
N ILE A 43 -13.20 10.19 -8.16
CA ILE A 43 -14.00 10.03 -6.96
C ILE A 43 -13.84 8.59 -6.51
N PHE A 44 -13.73 8.40 -5.21
CA PHE A 44 -13.64 7.07 -4.64
C PHE A 44 -14.27 7.03 -3.26
N ILE A 45 -14.70 5.84 -2.85
CA ILE A 45 -15.28 5.58 -1.53
C ILE A 45 -14.32 4.71 -0.74
N SER A 46 -14.14 5.06 0.53
CA SER A 46 -13.25 4.37 1.47
C SER A 46 -13.84 4.46 2.87
N ASN A 47 -14.02 3.35 3.56
CA ASN A 47 -14.60 3.31 4.92
C ASN A 47 -15.98 3.99 5.00
N ASN A 48 -16.80 3.89 3.96
CA ASN A 48 -18.10 4.58 3.89
C ASN A 48 -17.98 6.11 3.78
N HIS A 49 -16.78 6.65 3.59
CA HIS A 49 -16.50 8.06 3.30
C HIS A 49 -16.28 8.26 1.81
N LEU A 50 -16.80 9.38 1.30
CA LEU A 50 -16.64 9.77 -0.09
C LEU A 50 -15.53 10.80 -0.22
N PHE A 51 -14.59 10.56 -1.13
CA PHE A 51 -13.49 11.46 -1.43
C PHE A 51 -13.52 11.87 -2.89
N MET A 52 -13.06 13.09 -3.15
CA MET A 52 -12.93 13.63 -4.49
C MET A 52 -11.56 14.27 -4.64
N VAL A 53 -10.92 13.98 -5.76
CA VAL A 53 -9.72 14.66 -6.21
C VAL A 53 -10.11 15.66 -7.30
N MET A 54 -9.80 16.94 -7.08
CA MET A 54 -9.93 18.00 -8.07
C MET A 54 -8.66 18.82 -8.15
N ASN A 55 -8.09 18.99 -9.35
CA ASN A 55 -6.90 19.83 -9.56
C ASN A 55 -5.74 19.52 -8.57
N LYS A 56 -5.47 18.23 -8.31
CA LYS A 56 -4.48 17.78 -7.31
C LYS A 56 -4.79 18.21 -5.86
N VAL A 57 -6.05 18.48 -5.56
CA VAL A 57 -6.54 18.78 -4.21
C VAL A 57 -7.54 17.69 -3.81
N LEU A 58 -7.32 17.11 -2.64
CA LEU A 58 -8.17 16.06 -2.08
C LEU A 58 -9.21 16.68 -1.16
N TYR A 59 -10.45 16.28 -1.35
CA TYR A 59 -11.60 16.65 -0.55
C TYR A 59 -12.31 15.41 -0.02
N GLU A 60 -12.99 15.57 1.12
CA GLU A 60 -13.87 14.56 1.71
C GLU A 60 -15.28 15.14 1.82
N TYR A 61 -16.29 14.36 1.47
CA TYR A 61 -17.69 14.77 1.60
C TYR A 61 -18.16 14.59 3.04
N LYS A 62 -18.46 15.72 3.70
CA LYS A 62 -18.93 15.80 5.08
C LYS A 62 -19.95 16.92 5.23
N ASP A 63 -20.99 16.68 6.01
CA ASP A 63 -22.01 17.68 6.34
C ASP A 63 -22.62 18.34 5.08
N ASN A 64 -22.93 17.52 4.07
CA ASN A 64 -23.43 17.92 2.75
C ASN A 64 -22.49 18.78 1.89
N SER A 65 -21.18 18.79 2.19
CA SER A 65 -20.19 19.61 1.47
C SER A 65 -18.85 18.90 1.30
N PHE A 66 -18.08 19.28 0.29
CA PHE A 66 -16.69 18.84 0.14
C PHE A 66 -15.77 19.70 1.00
N GLN A 67 -15.19 19.08 2.02
CA GLN A 67 -14.22 19.70 2.93
C GLN A 67 -12.81 19.39 2.46
N LEU A 68 -11.92 20.39 2.51
CA LEU A 68 -10.53 20.24 2.12
C LEU A 68 -9.81 19.22 3.02
N VAL A 69 -9.11 18.27 2.42
CA VAL A 69 -8.23 17.32 3.11
C VAL A 69 -6.76 17.67 2.87
N SER A 70 -6.33 17.87 1.61
CA SER A 70 -4.92 18.19 1.29
C SER A 70 -4.77 18.88 -0.08
N LYS A 71 -3.79 19.79 -0.21
CA LYS A 71 -3.48 20.54 -1.45
C LYS A 71 -2.17 20.15 -2.14
N GLU A 72 -1.39 19.24 -1.57
CA GLU A 72 0.01 19.00 -2.00
C GLU A 72 0.37 17.51 -2.08
N TYR A 73 -0.61 16.64 -2.32
CA TYR A 73 -0.33 15.22 -2.41
C TYR A 73 0.25 14.84 -3.78
N THR A 74 1.21 13.92 -3.76
CA THR A 74 1.77 13.23 -4.92
C THR A 74 0.98 11.98 -5.26
N ASN A 75 0.43 11.29 -4.26
CA ASN A 75 -0.43 10.13 -4.53
C ASN A 75 -1.49 9.92 -3.43
N VAL A 76 -2.62 9.33 -3.80
CA VAL A 76 -3.66 8.90 -2.87
C VAL A 76 -3.83 7.40 -3.03
N TYR A 77 -3.69 6.65 -1.94
CA TYR A 77 -3.89 5.21 -1.94
C TYR A 77 -5.09 4.84 -1.09
N LEU A 78 -5.82 3.85 -1.58
CA LEU A 78 -6.86 3.16 -0.84
C LEU A 78 -6.28 1.85 -0.34
N ASN A 79 -6.33 1.65 0.98
CA ASN A 79 -5.88 0.40 1.57
C ASN A 79 -6.79 0.04 2.75
N ASN A 80 -7.47 -1.11 2.67
CA ASN A 80 -8.42 -1.61 3.66
C ASN A 80 -9.32 -0.50 4.22
N ASP A 81 -9.95 0.21 3.30
CA ASP A 81 -10.90 1.27 3.59
C ASP A 81 -10.31 2.56 4.22
N GLU A 82 -8.99 2.67 4.42
CA GLU A 82 -8.32 3.91 4.84
C GLU A 82 -7.73 4.70 3.65
N VAL A 83 -7.84 6.04 3.72
CA VAL A 83 -7.25 6.94 2.72
C VAL A 83 -5.87 7.38 3.15
N GLN A 84 -4.87 6.99 2.37
CA GLN A 84 -3.48 7.36 2.59
C GLN A 84 -3.05 8.42 1.58
N ILE A 85 -2.41 9.49 2.06
CA ILE A 85 -2.11 10.68 1.25
C ILE A 85 -0.60 10.89 1.27
N LEU A 86 0.08 10.45 0.22
CA LEU A 86 1.50 10.72 0.07
C LEU A 86 1.68 12.18 -0.38
N THR A 87 2.30 13.02 0.43
CA THR A 87 2.71 14.39 0.07
C THR A 87 4.21 14.38 -0.20
N ARG A 88 4.67 14.87 -1.36
CA ARG A 88 6.11 15.08 -1.62
C ARG A 88 6.39 16.56 -1.49
N ILE A 89 7.16 16.94 -0.47
CA ILE A 89 7.62 18.32 -0.33
C ILE A 89 9.01 18.44 -0.97
N ASN A 90 9.01 18.74 -2.28
CA ASN A 90 10.15 19.19 -3.11
C ASN A 90 11.40 18.28 -3.19
N ASP A 91 12.21 18.46 -4.25
CA ASP A 91 13.47 17.73 -4.44
C ASP A 91 14.60 18.18 -3.49
N ASP A 92 14.44 19.34 -2.83
CA ASP A 92 15.45 20.00 -1.99
C ASP A 92 15.26 19.80 -0.47
N PHE A 93 14.24 19.03 -0.03
CA PHE A 93 13.92 18.78 1.38
C PHE A 93 13.73 17.28 1.66
N PRO A 94 13.91 16.81 2.92
CA PRO A 94 13.65 15.42 3.27
C PRO A 94 12.18 15.09 2.95
N VAL A 95 11.96 13.99 2.21
CA VAL A 95 10.62 13.57 1.80
C VAL A 95 9.77 13.33 3.04
N LYS A 96 8.70 14.11 3.23
CA LYS A 96 7.79 13.94 4.38
C LYS A 96 6.54 13.19 3.94
N THR A 97 6.43 11.92 4.31
CA THR A 97 5.20 11.14 4.09
C THR A 97 4.21 11.45 5.18
N PHE A 98 3.01 11.87 4.78
CA PHE A 98 1.88 12.08 5.67
C PHE A 98 0.91 10.93 5.56
N PHE A 99 0.25 10.56 6.65
CA PHE A 99 -0.89 9.65 6.57
C PHE A 99 -1.87 9.90 7.70
N LYS A 100 -3.12 9.48 7.47
CA LYS A 100 -4.22 9.65 8.39
C LYS A 100 -4.80 8.30 8.78
N ILE A 101 -4.78 7.98 10.06
CA ILE A 101 -5.32 6.73 10.62
C ILE A 101 -6.22 7.08 11.78
N ASN A 102 -7.44 6.54 11.79
CA ASN A 102 -8.41 6.84 12.86
C ASN A 102 -8.53 8.35 13.15
N LYS A 103 -8.42 9.19 12.10
CA LYS A 103 -8.45 10.66 12.15
C LYS A 103 -7.21 11.35 12.75
N ARG A 104 -6.14 10.63 13.10
CA ARG A 104 -4.84 11.19 13.51
C ARG A 104 -3.90 11.29 12.32
N GLU A 105 -3.14 12.38 12.26
CA GLU A 105 -2.19 12.66 11.19
C GLU A 105 -0.77 12.42 11.69
N PHE A 106 0.04 11.80 10.85
CA PHE A 106 1.43 11.49 11.15
C PHE A 106 2.33 11.95 10.01
N SER A 107 3.58 12.29 10.32
CA SER A 107 4.58 12.70 9.33
C SER A 107 5.90 11.97 9.55
N PHE A 108 6.46 11.36 8.51
CA PHE A 108 7.73 10.65 8.55
C PHE A 108 8.69 11.19 7.50
N GLU A 109 9.94 11.41 7.89
CA GLU A 109 11.00 11.82 6.96
C GLU A 109 11.61 10.59 6.25
N GLY A 110 11.90 10.74 4.97
CA GLY A 110 12.68 9.82 4.13
C GLY A 110 11.92 8.65 3.51
N LEU A 111 10.81 8.19 4.11
CA LEU A 111 10.06 7.04 3.60
C LEU A 111 8.96 7.46 2.65
N ILE A 112 8.75 6.70 1.57
CA ILE A 112 7.98 7.17 0.39
C ILE A 112 6.77 6.27 0.11
N SER A 113 6.63 5.14 0.82
CA SER A 113 5.51 4.24 0.59
C SER A 113 5.11 3.49 1.86
N ILE A 114 3.80 3.30 2.02
CA ILE A 114 3.22 2.55 3.13
C ILE A 114 3.03 1.11 2.68
N LEU A 115 3.44 0.21 3.54
CA LEU A 115 3.25 -1.20 3.38
C LEU A 115 2.38 -1.67 4.54
N TYR A 116 1.10 -1.87 4.23
CA TYR A 116 0.06 -2.49 5.05
C TYR A 116 0.50 -2.98 6.44
N GLY A 117 -0.13 -2.51 7.52
CA GLY A 117 -0.12 -3.25 8.78
C GLY A 117 -1.51 -3.50 9.32
N ASN A 118 -1.56 -4.24 10.42
CA ASN A 118 -2.79 -4.75 11.01
C ASN A 118 -3.47 -3.71 11.90
N ASP A 119 -4.39 -4.17 12.76
CA ASP A 119 -5.10 -3.29 13.69
C ASP A 119 -4.23 -2.61 14.75
N SER A 120 -2.96 -2.96 14.85
CA SER A 120 -2.03 -2.46 15.86
C SER A 120 -0.80 -1.77 15.27
N TYR A 121 -0.39 -2.14 14.05
CA TYR A 121 0.89 -1.74 13.48
C TYR A 121 0.76 -1.26 12.03
N MET A 122 1.77 -0.55 11.55
CA MET A 122 2.03 -0.34 10.13
C MET A 122 3.50 -0.50 9.82
N TYR A 123 3.77 -0.82 8.56
CA TYR A 123 5.12 -0.84 8.04
C TYR A 123 5.27 0.25 6.98
N LEU A 124 6.35 1.00 7.07
CA LEU A 124 6.71 2.02 6.11
C LEU A 124 7.92 1.49 5.35
N TYR A 125 7.87 1.50 4.03
CA TYR A 125 8.99 1.06 3.21
C TYR A 125 9.43 2.20 2.28
N ASP A 126 10.73 2.38 2.15
CA ASP A 126 11.26 3.32 1.17
C ASP A 126 11.22 2.68 -0.22
N SER A 127 10.29 3.13 -1.07
CA SER A 127 10.19 2.62 -2.44
C SER A 127 11.28 3.11 -3.38
N LEU A 128 11.99 4.21 -3.03
CA LEU A 128 13.11 4.72 -3.80
C LEU A 128 14.41 4.00 -3.42
N SER A 129 14.81 4.03 -2.15
CA SER A 129 16.06 3.36 -1.75
C SER A 129 15.91 1.83 -1.72
N ARG A 130 14.71 1.35 -1.36
CA ARG A 130 14.39 -0.07 -1.14
C ARG A 130 15.31 -0.73 -0.11
N LYS A 131 15.81 0.03 0.87
CA LYS A 131 16.74 -0.46 1.90
C LYS A 131 16.14 -0.58 3.29
N GLU A 132 15.04 0.10 3.54
CA GLU A 132 14.54 0.34 4.89
C GLU A 132 13.07 -0.05 5.02
N ILE A 133 12.75 -0.67 6.16
CA ILE A 133 11.39 -0.94 6.62
C ILE A 133 11.29 -0.43 8.05
N LYS A 134 10.44 0.56 8.30
CA LYS A 134 10.07 0.99 9.65
C LYS A 134 8.77 0.37 10.09
N ILE A 135 8.69 0.00 11.36
CA ILE A 135 7.47 -0.48 12.02
C ILE A 135 7.03 0.57 13.03
N ILE A 136 5.77 0.95 12.96
CA ILE A 136 5.17 1.95 13.84
C ILE A 136 3.84 1.43 14.38
N ASN A 137 3.47 1.83 15.60
CA ASN A 137 2.13 1.55 16.12
C ASN A 137 1.10 2.59 15.62
N LYS A 138 -0.18 2.39 15.94
CA LYS A 138 -1.26 3.34 15.61
C LYS A 138 -1.17 4.67 16.35
N GLU A 139 -0.32 4.80 17.35
CA GLU A 139 0.05 6.07 17.99
C GLU A 139 1.17 6.80 17.24
N GLY A 140 1.72 6.24 16.16
CA GLY A 140 2.80 6.83 15.38
C GLY A 140 4.18 6.68 16.03
N ILE A 141 4.30 5.85 17.06
CA ILE A 141 5.55 5.56 17.73
C ILE A 141 6.31 4.53 16.89
N GLU A 142 7.55 4.84 16.54
CA GLU A 142 8.49 3.89 15.93
C GLU A 142 8.79 2.77 16.93
N LEU A 143 8.42 1.56 16.54
CA LEU A 143 8.70 0.35 17.32
C LEU A 143 10.02 -0.27 16.89
N ASN A 144 10.28 -0.27 15.58
CA ASN A 144 11.51 -0.80 15.02
C ASN A 144 11.83 -0.18 13.66
N ASN A 145 13.09 -0.27 13.27
CA ASN A 145 13.60 0.09 11.97
C ASN A 145 14.58 -0.98 11.47
N PHE A 146 14.16 -1.73 10.46
CA PHE A 146 15.00 -2.69 9.78
C PHE A 146 15.69 -2.05 8.58
N ILE A 147 17.02 -2.07 8.61
CA ILE A 147 17.87 -1.64 7.50
C ILE A 147 18.51 -2.88 6.88
N GLN A 148 18.39 -3.01 5.57
CA GLN A 148 19.00 -4.08 4.80
C GLN A 148 20.52 -4.08 4.95
N PRO A 149 21.17 -5.26 4.89
CA PRO A 149 22.60 -5.35 4.77
C PRO A 149 23.13 -4.55 3.58
N GLU A 150 24.39 -4.14 3.66
CA GLU A 150 25.03 -3.34 2.62
C GLU A 150 24.87 -3.98 1.23
N ASN A 151 24.59 -3.14 0.24
CA ASN A 151 24.38 -3.51 -1.17
C ASN A 151 23.11 -4.32 -1.47
N PHE A 152 22.30 -4.69 -0.47
CA PHE A 152 20.99 -5.31 -0.72
C PHE A 152 19.89 -4.27 -0.93
N LYS A 153 19.00 -4.54 -1.90
CA LYS A 153 17.79 -3.76 -2.18
C LYS A 153 16.60 -4.68 -2.23
N ILE A 154 15.54 -4.33 -1.50
CA ILE A 154 14.24 -5.00 -1.52
C ILE A 154 13.71 -5.03 -2.95
N TYR A 155 13.20 -6.18 -3.34
CA TYR A 155 12.63 -6.46 -4.64
C TYR A 155 11.18 -6.83 -4.47
N LEU A 156 10.34 -6.15 -5.27
CA LEU A 156 8.89 -6.13 -5.12
C LEU A 156 8.46 -5.56 -3.76
N LYS A 157 7.15 -5.49 -3.57
CA LYS A 157 6.54 -5.04 -2.34
C LYS A 157 6.70 -6.16 -1.28
N PRO A 158 7.20 -5.86 -0.07
CA PRO A 158 7.03 -6.74 1.09
C PRO A 158 5.56 -7.11 1.33
N GLU A 159 5.33 -8.20 2.05
CA GLU A 159 4.01 -8.80 2.20
C GLU A 159 3.90 -9.46 3.59
N VAL A 160 2.69 -9.63 4.10
CA VAL A 160 2.45 -10.10 5.48
C VAL A 160 1.68 -11.42 5.47
N ILE A 161 2.16 -12.41 6.22
CA ILE A 161 1.43 -13.65 6.49
C ILE A 161 1.43 -13.91 7.98
N GLU A 162 0.23 -14.07 8.54
CA GLU A 162 0.03 -14.14 9.99
C GLU A 162 0.78 -12.99 10.69
N ASN A 163 1.82 -13.31 11.46
CA ASN A 163 2.65 -12.36 12.20
C ASN A 163 4.05 -12.16 11.60
N ILE A 164 4.26 -12.51 10.33
CA ILE A 164 5.56 -12.38 9.65
C ILE A 164 5.45 -11.43 8.44
N LEU A 165 6.21 -10.34 8.46
CA LEU A 165 6.46 -9.49 7.30
C LEU A 165 7.64 -10.05 6.52
N TYR A 166 7.42 -10.49 5.28
CA TYR A 166 8.46 -11.08 4.46
C TYR A 166 8.77 -10.25 3.22
N PHE A 167 10.00 -10.36 2.75
CA PHE A 167 10.46 -9.73 1.52
C PHE A 167 11.72 -10.41 0.99
N ILE A 168 11.97 -10.16 -0.29
CA ILE A 168 13.20 -10.57 -0.98
C ILE A 168 14.03 -9.31 -1.17
N ALA A 169 15.34 -9.42 -1.01
CA ALA A 169 16.28 -8.42 -1.46
C ALA A 169 17.40 -9.02 -2.30
N TYR A 170 18.01 -8.20 -3.14
CA TYR A 170 19.08 -8.59 -4.05
C TYR A 170 20.29 -7.71 -3.82
N ASN A 171 21.48 -8.30 -3.88
CA ASN A 171 22.69 -7.51 -3.87
C ASN A 171 23.00 -6.89 -5.26
N GLU A 172 23.91 -5.92 -5.30
CA GLU A 172 24.42 -5.37 -6.56
C GLU A 172 24.95 -6.51 -7.46
N ASN A 173 24.43 -6.56 -8.69
CA ASN A 173 24.61 -7.60 -9.71
C ASN A 173 23.72 -8.85 -9.58
N GLN A 174 22.71 -8.87 -8.71
CA GLN A 174 21.77 -9.99 -8.55
C GLN A 174 22.48 -11.34 -8.36
N LYS A 175 23.65 -11.35 -7.70
CA LYS A 175 24.40 -12.58 -7.43
C LYS A 175 23.85 -13.31 -6.21
N ASN A 176 23.31 -12.56 -5.26
CA ASN A 176 22.76 -13.09 -4.03
C ASN A 176 21.35 -12.57 -3.84
N GLN A 177 20.48 -13.47 -3.39
CA GLN A 177 19.17 -13.18 -2.87
C GLN A 177 19.18 -13.32 -1.35
N LEU A 178 18.45 -12.43 -0.68
CA LEU A 178 18.23 -12.45 0.76
C LEU A 178 16.73 -12.51 1.00
N LEU A 179 16.26 -13.64 1.48
CA LEU A 179 14.89 -13.82 1.94
C LEU A 179 14.88 -13.49 3.42
N THR A 180 14.04 -12.55 3.83
CA THR A 180 13.93 -12.13 5.24
C THR A 180 12.48 -12.20 5.69
N GLY A 181 12.26 -12.74 6.88
CA GLY A 181 10.99 -12.68 7.61
C GLY A 181 11.20 -11.95 8.92
N LEU A 182 10.47 -10.86 9.10
CA LEU A 182 10.45 -10.08 10.33
C LEU A 182 9.19 -10.39 11.12
N ASP A 183 9.31 -10.51 12.43
CA ASP A 183 8.16 -10.52 13.33
C ASP A 183 7.48 -9.15 13.25
N ILE A 184 6.19 -9.12 13.00
CA ILE A 184 5.50 -7.86 12.73
C ILE A 184 5.32 -6.96 13.95
N GLU A 185 5.31 -7.54 15.14
CA GLU A 185 5.04 -6.82 16.38
C GLU A 185 6.31 -6.16 16.91
N THR A 186 7.43 -6.87 16.75
CA THR A 186 8.73 -6.48 17.29
C THR A 186 9.69 -5.97 16.24
N GLY A 187 9.49 -6.29 14.95
CA GLY A 187 10.43 -6.07 13.86
C GLY A 187 11.70 -6.91 13.92
N ALA A 188 11.78 -7.86 14.86
CA ALA A 188 12.92 -8.75 14.99
C ALA A 188 13.01 -9.69 13.78
N ILE A 189 14.23 -10.03 13.37
CA ILE A 189 14.45 -11.05 12.34
C ILE A 189 14.06 -12.40 12.93
N VAL A 190 13.03 -13.04 12.36
CA VAL A 190 12.64 -14.41 12.71
C VAL A 190 13.50 -15.40 11.94
N TRP A 191 13.68 -15.13 10.65
CA TRP A 191 14.58 -15.89 9.79
C TRP A 191 15.14 -15.00 8.69
N GLN A 192 16.35 -15.33 8.25
CA GLN A 192 17.01 -14.64 7.15
C GLN A 192 17.92 -15.63 6.42
N ASN A 193 17.59 -15.90 5.16
CA ASN A 193 18.25 -16.91 4.36
C ASN A 193 18.86 -16.28 3.10
N ARG A 194 20.14 -16.55 2.89
CA ARG A 194 20.90 -16.06 1.74
C ARG A 194 21.10 -17.18 0.73
N TYR A 195 20.82 -16.87 -0.54
CA TYR A 195 20.97 -17.79 -1.66
C TYR A 195 21.87 -17.18 -2.72
N GLU A 196 22.77 -17.99 -3.28
CA GLU A 196 23.57 -17.62 -4.44
C GLU A 196 22.80 -17.98 -5.72
N ILE A 197 22.63 -17.01 -6.61
CA ILE A 197 22.05 -17.22 -7.94
C ILE A 197 23.14 -17.76 -8.85
N THR A 198 23.22 -19.08 -8.98
CA THR A 198 24.22 -19.73 -9.85
C THR A 198 23.73 -19.96 -11.28
N SER A 199 22.44 -19.72 -11.56
CA SER A 199 21.84 -19.79 -12.90
C SER A 199 20.45 -19.14 -12.93
N GLU A 200 19.94 -18.81 -14.11
CA GLU A 200 18.59 -18.25 -14.30
C GLU A 200 17.47 -19.16 -13.76
N ARG A 201 17.71 -20.47 -13.66
CA ARG A 201 16.75 -21.43 -13.08
C ARG A 201 16.74 -21.44 -11.54
N LYS A 202 17.79 -20.92 -10.91
CA LYS A 202 17.84 -20.70 -9.45
C LYS A 202 17.50 -19.26 -9.09
N PHE A 203 16.94 -18.51 -10.04
CA PHE A 203 16.47 -17.17 -9.81
C PHE A 203 15.08 -17.22 -9.17
N ILE A 204 15.02 -16.87 -7.89
CA ILE A 204 13.75 -16.77 -7.17
C ILE A 204 13.00 -15.50 -7.61
N SER A 205 12.02 -15.62 -8.51
CA SER A 205 11.30 -14.46 -9.07
C SER A 205 9.81 -14.72 -9.18
N ALA A 206 9.16 -14.68 -8.03
CA ALA A 206 7.77 -14.30 -7.84
C ALA A 206 7.42 -14.76 -6.43
N PRO A 207 7.16 -13.85 -5.48
CA PRO A 207 6.41 -14.22 -4.31
C PRO A 207 4.97 -14.49 -4.78
N ALA A 208 4.57 -15.76 -4.80
CA ALA A 208 3.18 -16.14 -5.00
C ALA A 208 2.75 -16.99 -3.82
N PHE A 209 1.48 -16.89 -3.45
CA PHE A 209 0.90 -17.74 -2.41
C PHE A 209 0.01 -18.80 -3.02
N ASN A 210 -0.02 -19.97 -2.39
CA ASN A 210 -1.09 -20.92 -2.64
C ASN A 210 -2.25 -20.71 -1.65
N LYS A 211 -3.30 -21.52 -1.80
CA LYS A 211 -4.48 -21.54 -0.91
C LYS A 211 -4.19 -22.00 0.53
N SER A 212 -2.94 -22.33 0.83
CA SER A 212 -2.47 -22.81 2.14
C SER A 212 -1.43 -21.86 2.75
N ASP A 213 -1.38 -20.61 2.27
CA ASP A 213 -0.47 -19.55 2.70
C ASP A 213 1.02 -19.94 2.66
N GLN A 214 1.37 -20.87 1.76
CA GLN A 214 2.76 -21.23 1.51
C GLN A 214 3.37 -20.29 0.48
N LEU A 215 4.63 -19.95 0.72
CA LEU A 215 5.34 -18.92 -0.03
C LEU A 215 6.15 -19.54 -1.16
N TYR A 216 5.73 -19.28 -2.40
CA TYR A 216 6.39 -19.77 -3.60
C TYR A 216 7.44 -18.78 -4.05
N TYR A 217 8.52 -19.34 -4.59
CA TYR A 217 9.70 -18.61 -5.00
C TYR A 217 10.34 -19.31 -6.19
N GLY A 218 10.37 -18.68 -7.35
CA GLY A 218 10.94 -19.28 -8.56
C GLY A 218 10.38 -18.71 -9.86
N ILE A 219 10.80 -19.25 -11.00
CA ILE A 219 10.29 -18.89 -12.33
C ILE A 219 9.68 -20.11 -13.00
N GLY A 220 8.41 -20.00 -13.38
CA GLY A 220 7.73 -20.97 -14.21
C GLY A 220 7.64 -22.35 -13.56
N SER A 221 8.29 -23.35 -14.16
CA SER A 221 8.25 -24.74 -13.68
C SER A 221 9.26 -25.04 -12.57
N VAL A 222 10.21 -24.13 -12.31
CA VAL A 222 11.23 -24.29 -11.27
C VAL A 222 10.90 -23.36 -10.11
N TYR A 223 10.58 -23.93 -8.96
CA TYR A 223 10.23 -23.15 -7.77
C TYR A 223 10.51 -23.90 -6.48
N GLN A 224 10.73 -23.13 -5.43
CA GLN A 224 10.81 -23.56 -4.06
C GLN A 224 9.58 -23.05 -3.32
N VAL A 225 9.12 -23.83 -2.35
CA VAL A 225 8.05 -23.44 -1.44
C VAL A 225 8.63 -23.35 -0.06
N PHE A 226 8.34 -22.26 0.63
CA PHE A 226 8.84 -21.96 1.95
C PHE A 226 7.70 -21.94 2.97
N ASN A 227 8.02 -22.40 4.18
CA ASN A 227 7.16 -22.16 5.33
C ASN A 227 7.41 -20.73 5.83
N PRO A 228 6.42 -19.82 5.78
CA PRO A 228 6.61 -18.42 6.17
C PRO A 228 6.94 -18.23 7.66
N LYS A 229 6.62 -19.21 8.53
CA LYS A 229 6.96 -19.14 9.96
C LYS A 229 8.42 -19.45 10.23
N THR A 230 8.99 -20.42 9.51
CA THR A 230 10.34 -20.94 9.79
C THR A 230 11.37 -20.47 8.78
N GLY A 231 10.94 -20.01 7.60
CA GLY A 231 11.82 -19.68 6.48
C GLY A 231 12.46 -20.90 5.84
N GLU A 232 12.01 -22.11 6.18
CA GLU A 232 12.55 -23.36 5.64
C GLU A 232 11.87 -23.74 4.33
N ILE A 233 12.63 -24.38 3.45
CA ILE A 233 12.13 -24.95 2.20
C ILE A 233 11.36 -26.23 2.52
N VAL A 234 10.09 -26.27 2.15
CA VAL A 234 9.21 -27.45 2.29
C VAL A 234 9.03 -28.22 0.98
N LEU A 235 9.39 -27.61 -0.16
CA LEU A 235 9.36 -28.25 -1.47
C LEU A 235 10.38 -27.60 -2.39
N GLU A 236 11.07 -28.41 -3.19
CA GLU A 236 11.83 -27.97 -4.36
C GLU A 236 11.30 -28.70 -5.61
N LYS A 237 11.02 -27.95 -6.67
CA LYS A 237 10.58 -28.50 -7.96
C LYS A 237 11.29 -27.83 -9.13
#